data_AF-A0A850ZA30-F1
#
_entry.id   AF-A0A850ZA30-F1
#
_cell.length_a   1.000
_cell.length_b   1.000
_cell.length_c   1.000
_cell.angle_alpha   90.00
_cell.angle_beta   90.00
_cell.angle_gamma   90.00
#
_symmetry.space_group_name_H-M   'P 1'
#
loop_
_entity.id
_entity.type
_entity.pdbx_description
1 polymer ?
#
loop_
_entity_poly.entity_id
_entity_poly.type
_entity_poly.pdbx_seq_one_letter_code
_entity_poly.pdbx_strand_id
1 'polypeptide(L)'
;ALQSATKERGIVVTRSTYPSSGRWAGHWLGDNTAAWDQLHKSIIGTWQEKGLVSPGGEISCLFCTVDLGLFFSLTFSGSPTHLLQQHSLLFQRQDPAAWDAKFHEISRNVLNIRYTLLPYLYTLLYDAHAHGSTVIRPVLHEFVEDRNTWDIDEQFLWGPALLISPVMKPDARSVNAYFPKARWYDYHTETDTGFRGQLQNLSAPLEHINLHIRGGYILPWQKPANTTAYSRKNPMGLTVALDDALFAEGHLYWDDGVRIGTS
;
A
#
# COMPACT_ATOMS: atom_id res chain seq x y z
N ALA A 1 -28.51 -3.48 1.35
CA ALA A 1 -28.92 -2.57 2.44
C ALA A 1 -28.25 -1.20 2.28
N LEU A 2 -26.92 -1.11 2.41
CA LEU A 2 -26.16 0.15 2.28
C LEU A 2 -26.48 0.92 0.99
N GLN A 3 -26.24 0.31 -0.17
CA GLN A 3 -26.55 0.91 -1.48
C GLN A 3 -28.02 1.36 -1.62
N SER A 4 -28.96 0.57 -1.10
CA SER A 4 -30.39 0.91 -1.14
C SER A 4 -30.72 2.15 -0.31
N ALA A 5 -30.02 2.34 0.82
CA ALA A 5 -30.22 3.43 1.76
C ALA A 5 -29.49 4.72 1.34
N THR A 6 -28.25 4.62 0.86
CA THR A 6 -27.42 5.79 0.51
C THR A 6 -27.54 6.21 -0.95
N LYS A 7 -27.97 5.30 -1.84
CA LYS A 7 -27.90 5.45 -3.30
C LYS A 7 -26.48 5.64 -3.84
N GLU A 8 -25.49 5.25 -3.04
CA GLU A 8 -24.06 5.29 -3.37
C GLU A 8 -23.47 3.88 -3.23
N ARG A 9 -22.30 3.65 -3.84
CA ARG A 9 -21.55 2.39 -3.79
C ARG A 9 -21.37 1.91 -2.35
N GLY A 10 -20.89 2.81 -1.49
CA GLY A 10 -20.56 2.49 -0.10
C GLY A 10 -19.44 1.44 -0.02
N ILE A 11 -19.10 1.04 1.21
CA ILE A 11 -18.14 -0.03 1.47
C ILE A 11 -18.65 -0.86 2.66
N VAL A 12 -18.60 -2.18 2.54
CA VAL A 12 -18.85 -3.12 3.64
C VAL A 12 -17.53 -3.76 4.05
N VAL A 13 -17.30 -3.93 5.35
CA VAL A 13 -16.12 -4.59 5.89
C VAL A 13 -16.56 -5.72 6.80
N THR A 14 -16.10 -6.95 6.55
CA THR A 14 -16.51 -8.17 7.29
C THR A 14 -15.32 -8.91 7.88
N ARG A 15 -15.52 -9.56 9.04
CA ARG A 15 -14.51 -10.42 9.67
C ARG A 15 -14.50 -11.84 9.10
N SER A 16 -15.67 -12.41 8.80
CA SER A 16 -15.75 -13.77 8.26
C SER A 16 -15.83 -13.73 6.75
N THR A 17 -15.08 -14.62 6.10
CA THR A 17 -14.98 -14.74 4.65
C THR A 17 -15.15 -16.19 4.19
N TYR A 18 -15.59 -16.36 2.95
CA TYR A 18 -15.66 -17.61 2.19
C TYR A 18 -15.28 -17.28 0.73
N PRO A 19 -14.84 -18.23 -0.12
CA PRO A 19 -14.64 -17.95 -1.55
C PRO A 19 -15.83 -17.19 -2.14
N SER A 20 -15.54 -16.13 -2.90
CA SER A 20 -16.47 -15.10 -3.42
C SER A 20 -16.93 -13.98 -2.48
N SER A 21 -16.60 -13.98 -1.18
CA SER A 21 -16.97 -12.89 -0.26
C SER A 21 -16.43 -11.52 -0.70
N GLY A 22 -15.22 -11.47 -1.26
CA GLY A 22 -14.61 -10.27 -1.83
C GLY A 22 -15.29 -9.76 -3.11
N ARG A 23 -16.46 -10.31 -3.47
CA ARG A 23 -17.36 -9.69 -4.44
C ARG A 23 -18.17 -8.54 -3.85
N TRP A 24 -18.38 -8.54 -2.54
CA TRP A 24 -19.34 -7.64 -1.89
C TRP A 24 -18.77 -6.87 -0.70
N ALA A 25 -17.58 -7.24 -0.22
CA ALA A 25 -17.04 -6.68 1.01
C ALA A 25 -15.50 -6.70 1.07
N GLY A 26 -14.98 -5.67 1.74
CA GLY A 26 -13.68 -5.60 2.41
C GLY A 26 -13.52 -6.63 3.51
N HIS A 27 -12.28 -7.01 3.81
CA HIS A 27 -11.93 -7.83 4.97
C HIS A 27 -10.79 -7.18 5.77
N TRP A 28 -10.76 -7.41 7.09
CA TRP A 28 -9.62 -7.11 7.94
C TRP A 28 -9.13 -8.33 8.69
N LEU A 29 -7.81 -8.39 8.92
CA LEU A 29 -7.09 -9.55 9.46
C LEU A 29 -7.41 -9.89 10.93
N GLY A 30 -8.49 -9.35 11.47
CA GLY A 30 -8.99 -9.66 12.81
C GLY A 30 -8.21 -9.00 13.95
N ASP A 31 -8.34 -9.62 15.11
CA ASP A 31 -7.87 -9.11 16.39
C ASP A 31 -6.38 -9.42 16.56
N ASN A 32 -5.53 -8.60 15.93
CA ASN A 32 -4.08 -8.74 16.06
C ASN A 32 -3.57 -8.19 17.40
N THR A 33 -2.36 -8.63 17.77
CA THR A 33 -1.66 -8.06 18.92
C THR A 33 -0.73 -6.95 18.44
N ALA A 34 -0.50 -6.02 19.33
CA ALA A 34 0.49 -4.98 19.21
C ALA A 34 1.96 -5.48 19.29
N ALA A 35 2.44 -6.20 18.28
CA ALA A 35 3.78 -6.80 18.29
C ALA A 35 4.45 -6.76 16.90
N TRP A 36 5.79 -6.75 16.88
CA TRP A 36 6.57 -6.67 15.64
C TRP A 36 6.30 -7.82 14.66
N ASP A 37 6.11 -9.04 15.17
CA ASP A 37 5.79 -10.20 14.32
C ASP A 37 4.45 -10.03 13.58
N GLN A 38 3.54 -9.21 14.11
CA GLN A 38 2.23 -8.96 13.52
C GLN A 38 2.32 -8.06 12.29
N LEU A 39 3.37 -7.23 12.20
CA LEU A 39 3.65 -6.42 11.02
C LEU A 39 4.01 -7.31 9.81
N HIS A 40 4.92 -8.27 9.99
CA HIS A 40 5.27 -9.26 8.97
C HIS A 40 4.06 -10.10 8.56
N LYS A 41 3.30 -10.60 9.54
CA LYS A 41 2.05 -11.36 9.30
C LYS A 41 1.01 -10.55 8.53
N SER A 42 0.98 -9.22 8.66
CA SER A 42 0.03 -8.37 7.93
C SER A 42 0.27 -8.35 6.41
N ILE A 43 1.54 -8.43 5.98
CA ILE A 43 1.90 -8.59 4.57
C ILE A 43 1.41 -9.94 4.07
N ILE A 44 1.76 -11.00 4.80
CA ILE A 44 1.39 -12.38 4.44
C ILE A 44 -0.13 -12.53 4.35
N GLY A 45 -0.87 -12.06 5.36
CA GLY A 45 -2.33 -12.10 5.38
C GLY A 45 -2.94 -11.38 4.19
N THR A 46 -2.42 -10.21 3.83
CA THR A 46 -2.90 -9.47 2.64
C THR A 46 -2.72 -10.26 1.34
N TRP A 47 -1.66 -11.04 1.21
CA TRP A 47 -1.44 -11.87 0.04
C TRP A 47 -2.35 -13.10 -0.01
N GLN A 48 -2.65 -13.71 1.12
CA GLN A 48 -3.52 -14.90 1.20
C GLN A 48 -4.98 -14.56 0.85
N GLU A 49 -5.44 -13.37 1.22
CA GLU A 49 -6.79 -12.88 0.94
C GLU A 49 -7.07 -12.61 -0.55
N LYS A 50 -6.05 -12.71 -1.42
CA LYS A 50 -6.20 -12.59 -2.89
C LYS A 50 -7.12 -13.64 -3.51
N GLY A 51 -7.27 -14.79 -2.86
CA GLY A 51 -8.24 -15.82 -3.27
C GLY A 51 -9.71 -15.37 -3.19
N LEU A 52 -9.98 -14.19 -2.64
CA LEU A 52 -11.32 -13.60 -2.55
C LEU A 52 -11.63 -12.59 -3.66
N VAL A 53 -10.67 -12.23 -4.52
CA VAL A 53 -10.91 -11.30 -5.63
C VAL A 53 -11.60 -12.07 -6.76
N SER A 54 -12.88 -11.77 -6.99
CA SER A 54 -13.63 -12.25 -8.15
C SER A 54 -13.89 -11.09 -9.11
N PRO A 55 -13.79 -11.29 -10.45
CA PRO A 55 -14.19 -10.29 -11.42
C PRO A 55 -15.62 -9.80 -11.16
N GLY A 56 -15.83 -8.48 -11.19
CA GLY A 56 -17.13 -7.85 -10.91
C GLY A 56 -17.47 -7.71 -9.42
N GLY A 57 -16.46 -7.67 -8.55
CA GLY A 57 -16.56 -7.61 -7.10
C GLY A 57 -15.95 -6.39 -6.42
N GLU A 58 -16.50 -5.92 -5.29
CA GLU A 58 -15.90 -4.87 -4.47
C GLU A 58 -14.65 -5.39 -3.72
N ILE A 59 -13.48 -4.81 -4.04
CA ILE A 59 -12.16 -5.34 -3.66
C ILE A 59 -11.98 -5.43 -2.15
N SER A 60 -11.60 -6.63 -1.68
CA SER A 60 -11.45 -6.92 -0.25
C SER A 60 -10.31 -6.14 0.45
N CYS A 61 -9.47 -5.44 -0.32
CA CYS A 61 -8.14 -4.97 0.08
C CYS A 61 -8.07 -3.48 0.51
N LEU A 62 -9.21 -2.77 0.57
CA LEU A 62 -9.19 -1.31 0.76
C LEU A 62 -8.67 -0.85 2.15
N PHE A 63 -8.78 -1.69 3.19
CA PHE A 63 -8.59 -1.24 4.58
C PHE A 63 -7.38 -1.83 5.34
N CYS A 64 -6.60 -2.76 4.80
CA CYS A 64 -5.80 -3.63 5.68
C CYS A 64 -4.30 -3.65 5.53
N THR A 65 -3.72 -2.88 4.63
CA THR A 65 -2.25 -2.96 4.46
C THR A 65 -1.57 -1.62 4.31
N VAL A 66 -2.29 -0.62 3.81
CA VAL A 66 -1.68 0.68 3.52
C VAL A 66 -1.57 1.55 4.78
N ASP A 67 -2.51 1.45 5.72
CA ASP A 67 -2.44 2.19 6.99
C ASP A 67 -1.66 1.46 8.08
N LEU A 68 -1.46 0.13 7.97
CA LEU A 68 -0.80 -0.64 9.02
C LEU A 68 0.71 -0.75 8.79
N GLY A 69 1.17 -1.01 7.56
CA GLY A 69 2.62 -1.19 7.30
C GLY A 69 3.43 0.09 7.47
N LEU A 70 2.96 1.20 6.86
CA LEU A 70 3.60 2.49 6.98
C LEU A 70 3.50 3.05 8.41
N PHE A 71 2.40 2.84 9.13
CA PHE A 71 2.24 3.42 10.47
C PHE A 71 2.95 2.58 11.56
N PHE A 72 3.03 1.26 11.42
CA PHE A 72 3.68 0.40 12.41
C PHE A 72 5.20 0.52 12.44
N SER A 73 5.93 0.63 11.30
CA SER A 73 7.39 0.89 11.36
C SER A 73 7.71 2.20 12.08
N LEU A 74 6.84 3.21 11.93
CA LEU A 74 7.04 4.55 12.47
C LEU A 74 6.72 4.66 13.97
N THR A 75 5.71 3.93 14.45
CA THR A 75 5.29 4.00 15.86
C THR A 75 6.19 3.20 16.79
N PHE A 76 6.92 2.24 16.24
CA PHE A 76 7.62 1.24 17.03
C PHE A 76 9.12 1.58 17.24
N SER A 77 9.63 2.58 16.52
CA SER A 77 11.00 3.08 16.66
C SER A 77 11.10 4.36 17.52
N GLY A 78 9.99 4.85 18.07
CA GLY A 78 9.94 6.09 18.87
C GLY A 78 9.87 5.90 20.39
N SER A 79 9.63 4.70 20.91
CA SER A 79 9.49 4.45 22.35
C SER A 79 9.84 3.01 22.73
N PRO A 80 10.60 2.75 23.82
CA PRO A 80 10.86 1.40 24.33
C PRO A 80 9.63 0.70 24.91
N THR A 81 8.47 1.37 24.98
CA THR A 81 7.31 0.83 25.65
C THR A 81 5.99 1.21 24.97
N HIS A 82 5.11 0.19 24.88
CA HIS A 82 3.66 0.25 24.73
C HIS A 82 3.04 0.19 23.31
N LEU A 83 2.75 -1.07 22.93
CA LEU A 83 1.49 -1.61 22.41
C LEU A 83 0.67 -0.77 21.38
N LEU A 84 0.57 -1.22 20.12
CA LEU A 84 -0.10 -0.65 18.94
C LEU A 84 -1.34 -1.42 18.38
N GLN A 85 -2.55 -0.83 18.45
CA GLN A 85 -3.74 -0.96 17.61
C GLN A 85 -4.54 0.37 17.63
N GLN A 86 -4.86 0.95 16.45
CA GLN A 86 -5.81 2.10 16.32
C GLN A 86 -7.24 1.74 16.76
N HIS A 87 -7.58 0.45 16.76
CA HIS A 87 -8.84 -0.09 17.27
C HIS A 87 -8.62 -0.62 18.69
N SER A 88 -8.30 0.26 19.65
CA SER A 88 -8.07 -0.18 21.02
C SER A 88 -9.41 -0.32 21.76
N LEU A 89 -9.76 -1.56 22.13
CA LEU A 89 -10.96 -1.82 22.92
C LEU A 89 -10.79 -1.40 24.39
N LEU A 90 -9.54 -1.34 24.91
CA LEU A 90 -9.25 -1.16 26.35
C LEU A 90 -7.88 -0.50 26.68
N PHE A 91 -7.21 0.17 25.73
CA PHE A 91 -5.83 0.67 25.91
C PHE A 91 -5.68 2.18 25.72
N GLN A 92 -4.48 2.70 26.02
CA GLN A 92 -4.09 4.10 25.78
C GLN A 92 -4.46 4.54 24.37
N ARG A 93 -4.69 5.85 24.19
CA ARG A 93 -4.93 6.43 22.85
C ARG A 93 -3.68 6.30 22.00
N GLN A 94 -3.88 5.98 20.74
CA GLN A 94 -2.78 5.69 19.82
C GLN A 94 -2.93 6.40 18.47
N ASP A 95 -4.04 7.12 18.27
CA ASP A 95 -4.25 7.97 17.10
C ASP A 95 -3.04 8.91 16.90
N PRO A 96 -2.74 9.33 15.65
CA PRO A 96 -1.55 10.13 15.40
C PRO A 96 -1.43 11.36 16.29
N ALA A 97 -2.55 11.98 16.68
CA ALA A 97 -2.57 13.16 17.51
C ALA A 97 -2.30 12.89 19.01
N ALA A 98 -2.31 11.63 19.44
CA ALA A 98 -2.00 11.22 20.82
C ALA A 98 -0.49 11.23 21.15
N TRP A 99 0.37 11.35 20.14
CA TRP A 99 1.83 11.28 20.28
C TRP A 99 2.49 12.67 20.25
N ASP A 100 3.82 12.71 20.21
CA ASP A 100 4.60 13.94 20.16
C ASP A 100 4.66 14.59 18.77
N ALA A 101 5.22 15.80 18.71
CA ALA A 101 5.32 16.57 17.47
C ALA A 101 6.13 15.85 16.37
N LYS A 102 7.15 15.06 16.78
CA LYS A 102 7.97 14.28 15.84
C LYS A 102 7.12 13.20 15.17
N PHE A 103 6.32 12.48 15.95
CA PHE A 103 5.40 11.48 15.41
C PHE A 103 4.33 12.09 14.50
N HIS A 104 3.83 13.30 14.82
CA HIS A 104 2.86 14.02 13.98
C HIS A 104 3.45 14.35 12.61
N GLU A 105 4.70 14.81 12.56
CA GLU A 105 5.39 15.16 11.32
C GLU A 105 5.59 13.93 10.43
N ILE A 106 6.11 12.86 11.02
CA ILE A 106 6.31 11.58 10.36
C ILE A 106 5.00 11.04 9.79
N SER A 107 3.94 11.01 10.61
CA SER A 107 2.60 10.58 10.19
C SER A 107 2.07 11.40 9.03
N ARG A 108 2.25 12.73 9.08
CA ARG A 108 1.81 13.65 8.01
C ARG A 108 2.56 13.39 6.71
N ASN A 109 3.87 13.18 6.76
CA ASN A 109 4.68 12.91 5.56
C ASN A 109 4.19 11.64 4.85
N VAL A 110 4.07 10.55 5.61
CA VAL A 110 3.61 9.25 5.12
C VAL A 110 2.19 9.28 4.57
N LEU A 111 1.27 9.96 5.27
CA LEU A 111 -0.11 10.12 4.79
C LEU A 111 -0.16 10.97 3.52
N ASN A 112 0.66 12.02 3.42
CA ASN A 112 0.75 12.82 2.20
C ASN A 112 1.24 11.99 1.01
N ILE A 113 2.24 11.12 1.19
CA ILE A 113 2.69 10.20 0.13
C ILE A 113 1.54 9.30 -0.32
N ARG A 114 0.79 8.71 0.63
CA ARG A 114 -0.38 7.90 0.31
C ARG A 114 -1.42 8.71 -0.49
N TYR A 115 -1.75 9.91 -0.04
CA TYR A 115 -2.72 10.79 -0.71
C TYR A 115 -2.25 11.20 -2.11
N THR A 116 -0.94 11.38 -2.29
CA THR A 116 -0.32 11.61 -3.60
C THR A 116 -0.59 10.47 -4.57
N LEU A 117 -0.48 9.22 -4.08
CA LEU A 117 -0.62 8.00 -4.87
C LEU A 117 -2.07 7.48 -4.98
N LEU A 118 -3.06 8.19 -4.46
CA LEU A 118 -4.46 7.76 -4.54
C LEU A 118 -4.98 7.50 -5.96
N PRO A 119 -4.65 8.31 -6.99
CA PRO A 119 -5.10 8.03 -8.36
C PRO A 119 -4.56 6.68 -8.89
N TYR A 120 -3.29 6.38 -8.63
CA TYR A 120 -2.68 5.09 -8.96
C TYR A 120 -3.35 3.95 -8.19
N LEU A 121 -3.50 4.09 -6.87
CA LEU A 121 -4.16 3.07 -6.04
C LEU A 121 -5.62 2.82 -6.47
N TYR A 122 -6.36 3.87 -6.83
CA TYR A 122 -7.74 3.76 -7.31
C TYR A 122 -7.84 3.06 -8.66
N THR A 123 -6.85 3.29 -9.53
CA THR A 123 -6.75 2.58 -10.80
C THR A 123 -6.45 1.08 -10.58
N LEU A 124 -5.56 0.74 -9.64
CA LEU A 124 -5.32 -0.66 -9.27
C LEU A 124 -6.56 -1.33 -8.69
N LEU A 125 -7.36 -0.60 -7.91
CA LEU A 125 -8.64 -1.07 -7.41
C LEU A 125 -9.58 -1.35 -8.61
N TYR A 126 -9.73 -0.40 -9.53
CA TYR A 126 -10.49 -0.62 -10.75
C TYR A 126 -10.05 -1.88 -11.52
N ASP A 127 -8.75 -2.08 -11.74
CA ASP A 127 -8.23 -3.26 -12.45
C ASP A 127 -8.52 -4.56 -11.71
N ALA A 128 -8.44 -4.53 -10.38
CA ALA A 128 -8.81 -5.68 -9.55
C ALA A 128 -10.30 -6.02 -9.68
N HIS A 129 -11.17 -5.01 -9.73
CA HIS A 129 -12.60 -5.18 -9.97
C HIS A 129 -12.91 -5.70 -11.39
N ALA A 130 -12.39 -5.03 -12.41
CA ALA A 130 -12.74 -5.26 -13.81
C ALA A 130 -12.05 -6.50 -14.40
N HIS A 131 -10.82 -6.79 -13.97
CA HIS A 131 -9.96 -7.79 -14.59
C HIS A 131 -9.50 -8.90 -13.64
N GLY A 132 -9.88 -8.85 -12.36
CA GLY A 132 -9.42 -9.82 -11.36
C GLY A 132 -7.93 -9.69 -11.04
N SER A 133 -7.33 -8.53 -11.32
CA SER A 133 -5.95 -8.21 -10.94
C SER A 133 -5.79 -8.12 -9.42
N THR A 134 -4.56 -7.94 -8.93
CA THR A 134 -4.28 -7.82 -7.49
C THR A 134 -3.72 -6.45 -7.15
N VAL A 135 -4.25 -5.78 -6.13
CA VAL A 135 -3.76 -4.43 -5.75
C VAL A 135 -2.40 -4.54 -5.08
N ILE A 136 -2.34 -5.25 -3.96
CA ILE A 136 -1.08 -5.55 -3.28
C ILE A 136 -0.60 -6.91 -3.78
N ARG A 137 0.67 -7.06 -4.12
CA ARG A 137 1.19 -8.35 -4.62
C ARG A 137 2.59 -8.71 -4.14
N PRO A 138 2.85 -10.02 -3.94
CA PRO A 138 4.21 -10.50 -3.74
C PRO A 138 5.07 -10.18 -4.95
N VAL A 139 6.36 -9.98 -4.72
CA VAL A 139 7.32 -9.65 -5.77
C VAL A 139 7.40 -10.77 -6.83
N LEU A 140 7.24 -12.03 -6.41
CA LEU A 140 7.23 -13.18 -7.31
C LEU A 140 6.13 -13.14 -8.39
N HIS A 141 5.02 -12.41 -8.17
CA HIS A 141 3.95 -12.32 -9.18
C HIS A 141 4.42 -11.58 -10.43
N GLU A 142 5.34 -10.62 -10.28
CA GLU A 142 5.89 -9.83 -11.38
C GLU A 142 7.20 -10.39 -11.95
N PHE A 143 7.87 -11.26 -11.19
CA PHE A 143 9.23 -11.74 -11.47
C PHE A 143 9.37 -13.25 -11.23
N VAL A 144 8.40 -14.05 -11.70
CA VAL A 144 8.33 -15.50 -11.44
C VAL A 144 9.58 -16.27 -11.89
N GLU A 145 10.26 -15.80 -12.93
CA GLU A 145 11.49 -16.41 -13.45
C GLU A 145 12.70 -16.19 -12.53
N ASP A 146 12.65 -15.18 -11.66
CA ASP A 146 13.68 -14.90 -10.67
C ASP A 146 13.39 -15.67 -9.37
N ARG A 147 14.04 -16.83 -9.22
CA ARG A 147 13.84 -17.70 -8.05
C ARG A 147 14.14 -17.00 -6.71
N ASN A 148 14.94 -15.93 -6.72
CA ASN A 148 15.22 -15.17 -5.49
C ASN A 148 13.97 -14.47 -4.95
N THR A 149 12.95 -14.23 -5.78
CA THR A 149 11.73 -13.54 -5.33
C THR A 149 10.72 -14.47 -4.66
N TRP A 150 10.91 -15.79 -4.74
CA TRP A 150 9.93 -16.78 -4.30
C TRP A 150 9.78 -16.82 -2.78
N ASP A 151 10.89 -16.63 -2.07
CA ASP A 151 10.95 -16.66 -0.60
C ASP A 151 10.85 -15.26 0.03
N ILE A 152 10.51 -14.24 -0.76
CA ILE A 152 10.41 -12.87 -0.28
C ILE A 152 9.02 -12.60 0.29
N ASP A 153 8.96 -12.35 1.60
CA ASP A 153 7.72 -12.06 2.33
C ASP A 153 7.75 -10.78 3.20
N GLU A 154 8.86 -10.03 3.18
CA GLU A 154 9.03 -8.77 3.92
C GLU A 154 8.95 -7.50 3.03
N GLN A 155 8.80 -7.65 1.72
CA GLN A 155 8.56 -6.55 0.75
C GLN A 155 7.45 -6.92 -0.22
N PHE A 156 6.74 -5.92 -0.74
CA PHE A 156 5.59 -6.12 -1.61
C PHE A 156 5.46 -5.02 -2.64
N LEU A 157 4.62 -5.26 -3.64
CA LEU A 157 4.30 -4.29 -4.69
C LEU A 157 2.87 -3.76 -4.54
N TRP A 158 2.67 -2.50 -4.89
CA TRP A 158 1.38 -2.02 -5.37
C TRP A 158 1.34 -2.09 -6.88
N GLY A 159 0.40 -2.89 -7.38
CA GLY A 159 0.33 -3.19 -8.80
C GLY A 159 1.64 -3.78 -9.29
N PRO A 160 2.00 -3.54 -10.55
CA PRO A 160 3.27 -4.01 -11.10
C PRO A 160 4.46 -3.08 -10.85
N ALA A 161 4.22 -1.85 -10.38
CA ALA A 161 5.17 -0.75 -10.54
C ALA A 161 5.77 -0.16 -9.25
N LEU A 162 5.10 -0.23 -8.10
CA LEU A 162 5.59 0.42 -6.88
C LEU A 162 6.06 -0.61 -5.86
N LEU A 163 7.38 -0.75 -5.69
CA LEU A 163 8.02 -1.62 -4.71
C LEU A 163 8.13 -0.92 -3.36
N ILE A 164 7.67 -1.59 -2.31
CA ILE A 164 7.61 -1.09 -0.95
C ILE A 164 8.46 -2.01 -0.07
N SER A 165 9.48 -1.42 0.55
CA SER A 165 10.48 -2.13 1.38
C SER A 165 10.46 -1.58 2.81
N PRO A 166 9.51 -2.01 3.65
CA PRO A 166 9.33 -1.50 5.01
C PRO A 166 10.36 -2.04 6.01
N VAL A 167 10.54 -1.32 7.12
CA VAL A 167 11.37 -1.79 8.25
C VAL A 167 10.55 -2.68 9.17
N MET A 168 10.94 -3.94 9.31
CA MET A 168 10.16 -4.95 10.04
C MET A 168 10.71 -5.32 11.42
N LYS A 169 11.76 -4.64 11.91
CA LYS A 169 12.46 -5.00 13.14
C LYS A 169 12.58 -3.82 14.10
N PRO A 170 12.53 -4.06 15.43
CA PRO A 170 12.81 -3.04 16.44
C PRO A 170 14.15 -2.37 16.22
N ASP A 171 14.16 -1.05 16.39
CA ASP A 171 15.35 -0.20 16.37
C ASP A 171 16.19 -0.25 15.09
N ALA A 172 15.75 -0.98 14.07
CA ALA A 172 16.40 -0.99 12.77
C ALA A 172 16.27 0.39 12.12
N ARG A 173 17.36 0.82 11.48
CA ARG A 173 17.45 2.06 10.69
C ARG A 173 17.91 1.79 9.26
N SER A 174 17.81 0.52 8.86
CA SER A 174 18.11 0.05 7.53
C SER A 174 17.27 -1.19 7.21
N VAL A 175 17.09 -1.47 5.93
CA VAL A 175 16.34 -2.65 5.45
C VAL A 175 17.13 -3.32 4.33
N ASN A 176 17.21 -4.65 4.38
CA ASN A 176 17.74 -5.43 3.27
C ASN A 176 16.60 -5.71 2.29
N ALA A 177 16.61 -5.04 1.15
CA ALA A 177 15.59 -5.17 0.11
C ALA A 177 16.19 -5.82 -1.15
N TYR A 178 15.45 -6.75 -1.76
CA TYR A 178 15.80 -7.31 -3.05
C TYR A 178 15.23 -6.46 -4.18
N PHE A 179 16.08 -6.14 -5.15
CA PHE A 179 15.70 -5.45 -6.37
C PHE A 179 15.74 -6.44 -7.53
N PRO A 180 14.59 -6.88 -8.06
CA PRO A 180 14.55 -7.74 -9.24
C PRO A 180 15.20 -7.10 -10.48
N LYS A 181 15.42 -7.89 -11.53
CA LYS A 181 16.04 -7.42 -12.79
C LYS A 181 15.11 -6.50 -13.60
N ALA A 182 15.01 -5.24 -13.17
CA ALA A 182 14.32 -4.13 -13.84
C ALA A 182 14.92 -2.80 -13.39
N ARG A 183 14.63 -1.70 -14.09
CA ARG A 183 14.98 -0.38 -13.55
C ARG A 183 14.17 -0.05 -12.32
N TRP A 184 14.81 0.56 -11.32
CA TRP A 184 14.16 0.97 -10.08
C TRP A 184 14.59 2.39 -9.75
N TYR A 185 13.64 3.30 -9.75
CA TYR A 185 13.83 4.70 -9.38
C TYR A 185 13.42 4.88 -7.93
N ASP A 186 14.25 5.54 -7.13
CA ASP A 186 13.84 5.98 -5.80
C ASP A 186 12.70 7.01 -5.95
N TYR A 187 11.59 6.77 -5.25
CA TYR A 187 10.39 7.60 -5.33
C TYR A 187 10.63 9.04 -4.83
N HIS A 188 11.54 9.22 -3.88
CA HIS A 188 11.78 10.50 -3.21
C HIS A 188 12.81 11.35 -3.95
N THR A 189 13.86 10.73 -4.49
CA THR A 189 14.92 11.45 -5.22
C THR A 189 14.72 11.47 -6.73
N GLU A 190 13.80 10.65 -7.26
CA GLU A 190 13.52 10.49 -8.69
C GLU A 190 14.73 9.99 -9.50
N THR A 191 15.70 9.34 -8.83
CA THR A 191 16.93 8.83 -9.47
C THR A 191 16.91 7.32 -9.61
N ASP A 192 17.46 6.80 -10.72
CA ASP A 192 17.72 5.36 -10.88
C ASP A 192 18.73 4.90 -9.82
N THR A 193 18.38 3.86 -9.07
CA THR A 193 19.24 3.30 -8.04
C THR A 193 20.44 2.54 -8.60
N GLY A 194 20.36 2.11 -9.87
CA GLY A 194 21.34 1.23 -10.50
C GLY A 194 21.28 -0.22 -10.01
N PHE A 195 20.37 -0.57 -9.09
CA PHE A 195 20.25 -1.92 -8.55
C PHE A 195 19.48 -2.84 -9.50
N ARG A 196 20.02 -4.04 -9.77
CA ARG A 196 19.42 -5.05 -10.66
C ARG A 196 19.70 -6.46 -10.15
N GLY A 197 18.66 -7.25 -9.90
CA GLY A 197 18.75 -8.66 -9.50
C GLY A 197 19.57 -8.93 -8.23
N GLN A 198 19.54 -8.02 -7.24
CA GLN A 198 20.43 -8.08 -6.08
C GLN A 198 19.76 -7.60 -4.78
N LEU A 199 20.23 -8.12 -3.65
CA LEU A 199 19.93 -7.60 -2.31
C LEU A 199 20.73 -6.32 -2.06
N GLN A 200 20.11 -5.33 -1.43
CA GLN A 200 20.75 -4.07 -1.03
C GLN A 200 20.31 -3.67 0.38
N ASN A 201 21.26 -3.19 1.17
CA ASN A 201 20.99 -2.62 2.47
C ASN A 201 20.71 -1.12 2.31
N LEU A 202 19.44 -0.74 2.40
CA LEU A 202 18.97 0.63 2.21
C LEU A 202 18.92 1.35 3.56
N SER A 203 19.28 2.63 3.56
CA SER A 203 19.01 3.49 4.71
C SER A 203 17.50 3.60 4.94
N ALA A 204 17.06 3.46 6.18
CA ALA A 204 15.65 3.54 6.55
C ALA A 204 15.53 4.20 7.93
N PRO A 205 15.92 5.49 8.05
CA PRO A 205 15.72 6.22 9.29
C PRO A 205 14.23 6.27 9.63
N LEU A 206 13.93 6.60 10.88
CA LEU A 206 12.56 6.53 11.39
C LEU A 206 11.57 7.30 10.52
N GLU A 207 11.95 8.43 9.96
CA GLU A 207 11.12 9.31 9.15
C GLU A 207 10.99 8.91 7.67
N HIS A 208 11.60 7.79 7.24
CA HIS A 208 11.74 7.43 5.83
C HIS A 208 11.31 5.99 5.55
N ILE A 209 10.40 5.83 4.57
CA ILE A 209 10.06 4.54 4.00
C ILE A 209 10.63 4.41 2.59
N ASN A 210 11.28 3.28 2.32
CA ASN A 210 11.85 2.96 1.02
C ASN A 210 10.75 2.59 0.02
N LEU A 211 10.61 3.41 -1.01
CA LEU A 211 9.64 3.28 -2.08
C LEU A 211 10.37 3.40 -3.42
N HIS A 212 10.13 2.46 -4.33
CA HIS A 212 10.81 2.45 -5.63
C HIS A 212 9.83 2.22 -6.77
N ILE A 213 9.94 3.02 -7.83
CA ILE A 213 9.13 2.89 -9.03
C ILE A 213 9.90 2.07 -10.07
N ARG A 214 9.27 1.02 -10.56
CA ARG A 214 9.79 0.18 -11.65
C ARG A 214 9.79 0.98 -12.96
N GLY A 215 10.91 0.96 -13.69
CA GLY A 215 10.97 1.49 -15.04
C GLY A 215 10.05 0.71 -15.99
N GLY A 216 9.52 1.40 -16.99
CA GLY A 216 8.47 0.91 -17.88
C GLY A 216 7.07 1.33 -17.46
N TYR A 217 6.92 2.04 -16.34
CA TYR A 217 5.61 2.39 -15.78
C TYR A 217 5.41 3.90 -15.60
N ILE A 218 4.17 4.35 -15.83
CA ILE A 218 3.71 5.71 -15.56
C ILE A 218 2.71 5.67 -14.39
N LEU A 219 3.01 6.41 -13.33
CA LEU A 219 2.14 6.51 -12.15
C LEU A 219 1.39 7.84 -12.14
N PRO A 220 0.05 7.85 -12.16
CA PRO A 220 -0.72 9.06 -11.93
C PRO A 220 -0.72 9.42 -10.44
N TRP A 221 -0.49 10.70 -10.16
CA TRP A 221 -0.52 11.24 -8.82
C TRP A 221 -1.36 12.52 -8.74
N GLN A 222 -1.79 12.88 -7.53
CA GLN A 222 -2.56 14.11 -7.30
C GLN A 222 -2.08 14.80 -6.04
N LYS A 223 -1.99 16.14 -6.04
CA LYS A 223 -1.50 16.86 -4.86
C LYS A 223 -2.38 16.55 -3.63
N PRO A 224 -1.78 16.15 -2.48
CA PRO A 224 -2.52 15.67 -1.31
C PRO A 224 -3.32 16.79 -0.61
N ALA A 225 -4.32 16.40 0.17
CA ALA A 225 -5.11 17.27 1.03
C ALA A 225 -5.66 16.49 2.23
N ASN A 226 -6.29 17.17 3.19
CA ASN A 226 -6.78 16.54 4.42
C ASN A 226 -7.86 15.46 4.20
N THR A 227 -8.60 15.53 3.09
CA THR A 227 -9.61 14.54 2.71
C THR A 227 -9.66 14.38 1.19
N THR A 228 -10.21 13.26 0.72
CA THR A 228 -10.39 12.99 -0.72
C THR A 228 -11.33 14.00 -1.39
N ALA A 229 -12.29 14.57 -0.66
CA ALA A 229 -13.18 15.62 -1.17
C ALA A 229 -12.41 16.90 -1.58
N TYR A 230 -11.31 17.20 -0.88
CA TYR A 230 -10.41 18.30 -1.24
C TYR A 230 -9.34 17.85 -2.23
N SER A 231 -8.70 16.69 -2.02
CA SER A 231 -7.57 16.26 -2.87
C SER A 231 -8.01 16.06 -4.31
N ARG A 232 -9.23 15.55 -4.55
CA ARG A 232 -9.78 15.34 -5.91
C ARG A 232 -9.95 16.63 -6.73
N LYS A 233 -9.91 17.80 -6.09
CA LYS A 233 -9.97 19.12 -6.74
C LYS A 233 -8.59 19.69 -7.03
N ASN A 234 -7.53 19.07 -6.54
CA ASN A 234 -6.17 19.54 -6.73
C ASN A 234 -5.60 19.09 -8.08
N PRO A 235 -4.53 19.75 -8.58
CA PRO A 235 -3.82 19.34 -9.79
C PRO A 235 -3.33 17.89 -9.71
N MET A 236 -3.39 17.23 -10.87
CA MET A 236 -2.81 15.90 -11.10
C MET A 236 -1.47 16.03 -11.83
N GLY A 237 -0.64 15.01 -11.69
CA GLY A 237 0.58 14.86 -12.46
C GLY A 237 0.88 13.40 -12.76
N LEU A 238 1.95 13.18 -13.51
CA LEU A 238 2.44 11.86 -13.89
C LEU A 238 3.89 11.74 -13.48
N THR A 239 4.26 10.58 -12.93
CA THR A 239 5.65 10.16 -12.79
C THR A 239 5.93 9.15 -13.89
N VAL A 240 6.80 9.50 -14.83
CA VAL A 240 7.15 8.67 -16.00
C VAL A 240 8.50 8.02 -15.75
N ALA A 241 8.50 6.76 -15.30
CA ALA A 241 9.72 6.00 -15.05
C ALA A 241 10.07 5.18 -16.31
N LEU A 242 11.03 5.67 -17.10
CA LEU A 242 11.46 4.98 -18.32
C LEU A 242 12.20 3.69 -18.00
N ASP A 243 12.02 2.65 -18.80
CA ASP A 243 12.84 1.44 -18.74
C ASP A 243 14.19 1.61 -19.47
N ASP A 244 14.91 0.52 -19.72
CA ASP A 244 16.18 0.53 -20.45
C ASP A 244 15.97 0.79 -21.96
N ALA A 245 14.75 0.54 -22.48
CA ALA A 245 14.35 0.82 -23.85
C ALA A 245 13.78 2.24 -24.04
N LEU A 246 13.83 3.08 -22.99
CA LEU A 246 13.23 4.41 -22.94
C LEU A 246 11.72 4.40 -23.19
N PHE A 247 11.06 3.32 -22.79
CA PHE A 247 9.61 3.15 -22.86
C PHE A 247 8.99 3.23 -21.47
N ALA A 248 7.75 3.72 -21.40
CA ALA A 248 6.90 3.62 -20.22
C ALA A 248 5.42 3.64 -20.61
N GLU A 249 4.62 2.85 -19.91
CA GLU A 249 3.17 2.81 -20.07
C GLU A 249 2.45 2.89 -18.72
N GLY A 250 1.23 3.39 -18.75
CA GLY A 250 0.37 3.43 -17.58
C GLY A 250 -1.00 3.95 -17.96
N HIS A 251 -1.97 3.71 -17.08
CA HIS A 251 -3.34 4.16 -17.27
C HIS A 251 -3.87 4.82 -16.00
N LEU A 252 -4.97 5.54 -16.17
CA LEU A 252 -5.68 6.22 -15.10
C LEU A 252 -7.16 5.92 -15.27
N TYR A 253 -7.77 5.35 -14.24
CA TYR A 253 -9.22 5.28 -14.11
C TYR A 253 -9.72 6.41 -13.20
N TRP A 254 -10.77 7.12 -13.65
CA TRP A 254 -11.37 8.21 -12.90
C TRP A 254 -12.89 8.23 -13.08
N ASP A 255 -13.62 8.12 -11.98
CA ASP A 255 -15.07 8.27 -11.91
C ASP A 255 -15.45 9.32 -10.85
N ASP A 256 -16.74 9.46 -10.52
CA ASP A 256 -17.19 10.37 -9.46
C ASP A 256 -16.80 9.90 -8.03
N GLY A 257 -16.32 8.66 -7.89
CA GLY A 257 -15.83 8.06 -6.66
C GLY A 257 -16.91 7.46 -5.75
N VAL A 258 -18.21 7.61 -6.07
CA VAL A 258 -19.29 7.25 -5.14
C VAL A 258 -20.50 6.58 -5.80
N ARG A 259 -20.75 6.73 -7.10
CA ARG A 259 -21.95 6.16 -7.72
C ARG A 259 -21.84 4.67 -7.98
N ILE A 260 -23.01 4.04 -8.00
CA ILE A 260 -23.20 2.62 -8.32
C ILE A 260 -23.18 2.45 -9.84
N GLY A 261 -22.42 1.49 -10.35
CA GLY A 261 -22.51 1.03 -11.74
C GLY A 261 -21.94 2.01 -12.78
N THR A 262 -20.98 2.86 -12.43
CA THR A 262 -20.20 3.60 -13.43
C THR A 262 -19.16 2.66 -14.03
N SER A 263 -19.54 2.04 -15.15
CA SER A 263 -18.62 1.43 -16.12
C SER A 263 -18.06 2.48 -17.06
#